data_AF-A0A430KW52-F1
#
_entry.id   AF-A0A430KW52-F1
#
_cell.length_a   1.000
_cell.length_b   1.000
_cell.length_c   1.000
_cell.angle_alpha   90.00
_cell.angle_beta   90.00
_cell.angle_gamma   90.00
#
_symmetry.space_group_name_H-M   'P 1'
#
loop_
_entity.id
_entity.type
_entity.pdbx_description
1 polymer ?
#
loop_
_entity_poly.entity_id
_entity_poly.type
_entity_poly.pdbx_seq_one_letter_code
_entity_poly.pdbx_strand_id
1 'polypeptide(L)'
;MTKINIYAAALKKEIKYYAIFSVLAFISPLVALFIPYMPENESIFTWFQRSGSAMVVFGLLAEAKAINCFFILNPAGFAETGINEARAKYLKYPANLNIFSFLIIALGTLIWGYGDIWIKNA
;
A
#
# COMPACT_ATOMS: atom_id res chain seq x y z
N MET A 1 12.27 -17.74 23.82
CA MET A 1 11.95 -17.19 22.48
C MET A 1 13.19 -16.45 22.00
N THR A 2 13.89 -16.91 20.95
CA THR A 2 15.12 -16.26 20.46
C THR A 2 14.81 -14.82 20.03
N LYS A 3 15.67 -13.83 20.33
CA LYS A 3 15.40 -12.41 20.07
C LYS A 3 15.10 -12.06 18.60
N ILE A 4 15.69 -12.80 17.64
CA ILE A 4 15.32 -12.76 16.22
C ILE A 4 13.80 -12.91 16.01
N ASN A 5 13.14 -13.74 16.82
CA ASN A 5 11.73 -14.07 16.64
C ASN A 5 10.82 -12.88 16.97
N ILE A 6 11.28 -11.94 17.80
CA ILE A 6 10.54 -10.72 18.13
C ILE A 6 10.50 -9.78 16.91
N TYR A 7 11.67 -9.49 16.31
CA TYR A 7 11.76 -8.69 15.08
C TYR A 7 10.99 -9.32 13.92
N ALA A 8 11.11 -10.64 13.76
CA ALA A 8 10.38 -11.36 12.72
C ALA A 8 8.86 -11.30 12.93
N ALA A 9 8.37 -11.41 14.17
CA ALA A 9 6.95 -11.29 14.49
C ALA A 9 6.42 -9.86 14.23
N ALA A 10 7.18 -8.83 14.62
CA ALA A 10 6.84 -7.44 14.36
C ALA A 10 6.78 -7.15 12.85
N LEU A 11 7.79 -7.60 12.09
CA LEU A 11 7.80 -7.49 10.62
C LEU A 11 6.61 -8.21 9.99
N LYS A 12 6.31 -9.43 10.40
CA LYS A 12 5.14 -10.19 9.89
C LYS A 12 3.83 -9.45 10.12
N LYS A 13 3.68 -8.80 11.28
CA LYS A 13 2.50 -7.99 11.60
C LYS A 13 2.37 -6.79 10.65
N GLU A 14 3.43 -6.02 10.44
CA GLU A 14 3.40 -4.87 9.53
C GLU A 14 3.20 -5.32 8.06
N ILE A 15 3.84 -6.41 7.63
CA ILE A 15 3.64 -7.00 6.30
C ILE A 15 2.19 -7.47 6.10
N LYS A 16 1.54 -8.02 7.13
CA LYS A 16 0.13 -8.39 7.06
C LYS A 16 -0.75 -7.17 6.82
N TYR A 17 -0.55 -6.08 7.57
CA TYR A 17 -1.31 -4.85 7.36
C TYR A 17 -1.02 -4.20 6.01
N TYR A 18 0.24 -4.20 5.59
CA TYR A 18 0.64 -3.78 4.26
C TYR A 18 -0.15 -4.53 3.18
N ALA A 19 -0.25 -5.85 3.29
CA ALA A 19 -0.97 -6.67 2.31
C ALA A 19 -2.47 -6.34 2.31
N ILE A 20 -3.07 -6.16 3.48
CA ILE A 20 -4.48 -5.76 3.61
C ILE A 20 -4.72 -4.42 2.90
N PHE A 21 -3.92 -3.39 3.19
CA PHE A 21 -4.10 -2.08 2.56
C PHE A 21 -3.80 -2.10 1.06
N SER A 22 -2.81 -2.86 0.61
CA SER A 22 -2.52 -3.03 -0.82
C SER A 22 -3.71 -3.69 -1.54
N VAL A 23 -4.31 -4.72 -0.94
CA VAL A 23 -5.51 -5.37 -1.49
C VAL A 23 -6.69 -4.40 -1.53
N LEU A 24 -6.94 -3.65 -0.45
CA LEU A 24 -7.99 -2.63 -0.43
C LEU A 24 -7.77 -1.54 -1.49
N ALA A 25 -6.52 -1.16 -1.76
CA ALA A 25 -6.17 -0.20 -2.79
C ALA A 25 -6.64 -0.67 -4.17
N PHE A 26 -6.34 -1.92 -4.55
CA PHE A 26 -6.78 -2.48 -5.84
C PHE A 26 -8.27 -2.83 -5.88
N ILE A 27 -8.86 -3.25 -4.76
CA ILE A 27 -10.30 -3.53 -4.68
C ILE A 27 -11.10 -2.25 -4.88
N SER A 28 -10.63 -1.09 -4.41
CA SER A 28 -11.41 0.15 -4.46
C SER A 28 -11.86 0.57 -5.87
N PRO A 29 -11.00 0.61 -6.92
CA PRO A 29 -11.47 0.91 -8.28
C PRO A 29 -12.28 -0.23 -8.90
N LEU A 30 -12.03 -1.49 -8.53
CA LEU A 30 -12.83 -2.61 -9.01
C LEU A 30 -14.26 -2.56 -8.48
N VAL A 31 -14.43 -2.29 -7.18
CA VAL A 31 -15.74 -2.14 -6.55
C VAL A 31 -16.52 -0.97 -7.15
N ALA A 32 -15.84 0.13 -7.48
CA ALA A 32 -16.48 1.28 -8.13
C ALA A 32 -17.19 0.91 -9.44
N LEU A 33 -16.70 -0.11 -10.18
CA LEU A 33 -17.32 -0.58 -11.42
C LEU A 33 -18.62 -1.38 -11.23
N PHE A 34 -18.85 -1.95 -10.04
CA PHE A 34 -19.98 -2.85 -9.79
C PHE A 34 -20.96 -2.34 -8.73
N ILE A 35 -20.61 -1.29 -7.99
CA ILE A 35 -21.42 -0.82 -6.87
C ILE A 35 -22.55 0.12 -7.35
N PRO A 36 -23.81 -0.08 -6.89
CA PRO A 36 -24.95 0.73 -7.34
C PRO A 36 -25.06 2.09 -6.64
N TYR A 37 -23.99 2.56 -5.96
CA TYR A 37 -23.96 3.87 -5.29
C TYR A 37 -23.44 5.00 -6.18
N MET A 38 -23.27 4.76 -7.48
CA MET A 38 -22.95 5.80 -8.45
C MET A 38 -24.12 6.80 -8.52
N PRO A 39 -23.89 8.12 -8.39
CA PRO A 39 -24.92 9.12 -8.59
C PRO A 39 -25.55 9.05 -9.98
N GLU A 40 -26.87 9.25 -10.07
CA GLU A 40 -27.63 9.13 -11.34
C GLU A 40 -27.17 10.10 -12.43
N ASN A 41 -26.55 11.22 -12.04
CA ASN A 41 -26.05 12.26 -12.94
C ASN A 41 -24.57 12.09 -13.33
N GLU A 42 -23.93 10.97 -12.98
CA GLU A 42 -22.53 10.70 -13.31
C GLU A 42 -22.37 9.53 -14.26
N SER A 43 -21.36 9.64 -15.13
CA SER A 43 -20.95 8.52 -15.95
C SER A 43 -20.14 7.51 -15.13
N ILE A 44 -20.21 6.23 -15.52
CA ILE A 44 -19.40 5.17 -14.92
C ILE A 44 -17.89 5.49 -14.98
N PHE A 45 -17.45 6.23 -16.00
CA PHE A 45 -16.05 6.62 -16.17
C PHE A 45 -15.62 7.71 -15.18
N THR A 46 -16.47 8.72 -14.98
CA THR A 46 -16.24 9.76 -13.95
C THR A 46 -16.27 9.15 -12.55
N TRP A 47 -17.15 8.18 -12.32
CA TRP A 47 -17.22 7.44 -11.06
C TRP A 47 -15.97 6.58 -10.82
N PHE A 48 -15.54 5.83 -11.82
CA PHE A 48 -14.28 5.07 -11.79
C PHE A 48 -13.08 5.98 -11.55
N GLN A 49 -13.00 7.13 -12.22
CA GLN A 49 -11.93 8.11 -12.00
C GLN A 49 -11.83 8.51 -10.52
N ARG A 50 -12.94 8.84 -9.86
CA ARG A 50 -12.94 9.22 -8.44
C ARG A 50 -12.44 8.13 -7.50
N SER A 51 -12.66 6.86 -7.85
CA SER A 51 -12.17 5.72 -7.06
C SER A 51 -10.64 5.69 -6.93
N GLY A 52 -9.92 6.32 -7.86
CA GLY A 52 -8.46 6.48 -7.79
C GLY A 52 -8.01 7.17 -6.49
N SER A 53 -8.80 8.09 -5.95
CA SER A 53 -8.51 8.74 -4.67
C SER A 53 -8.49 7.76 -3.49
N ALA A 54 -9.40 6.78 -3.48
CA ALA A 54 -9.42 5.72 -2.47
C ALA A 54 -8.20 4.79 -2.63
N MET A 55 -7.84 4.45 -3.87
CA MET A 55 -6.63 3.68 -4.16
C MET A 55 -5.37 4.39 -3.64
N VAL A 56 -5.26 5.71 -3.83
CA VAL A 56 -4.17 6.54 -3.28
C VAL A 56 -4.12 6.47 -1.75
N VAL A 57 -5.26 6.68 -1.08
CA VAL A 57 -5.32 6.64 0.40
C VAL A 57 -4.87 5.29 0.94
N PHE A 58 -5.36 4.19 0.37
CA PHE A 58 -4.93 2.85 0.77
C PHE A 58 -3.46 2.57 0.40
N GLY A 59 -2.98 3.10 -0.72
CA GLY A 59 -1.56 3.06 -1.09
C GLY A 59 -0.65 3.75 -0.07
N LEU A 60 -1.05 4.93 0.42
CA LEU A 60 -0.33 5.66 1.49
C LEU A 60 -0.37 4.91 2.82
N LEU A 61 -1.50 4.28 3.16
CA LEU A 61 -1.59 3.43 4.36
C LEU A 61 -0.69 2.19 4.24
N ALA A 62 -0.58 1.58 3.06
CA ALA A 62 0.38 0.52 2.79
C ALA A 62 1.83 1.03 2.92
N GLU A 63 2.13 2.21 2.36
CA GLU A 63 3.45 2.83 2.45
C GLU A 63 3.89 3.06 3.91
N ALA A 64 2.98 3.57 4.74
CA ALA A 64 3.23 3.75 6.17
C ALA A 64 3.65 2.44 6.85
N LYS A 65 3.09 1.28 6.44
CA LYS A 65 3.51 -0.04 6.94
C LYS A 65 4.86 -0.48 6.39
N ALA A 66 5.19 -0.15 5.15
CA ALA A 66 6.53 -0.37 4.60
C ALA A 66 7.60 0.43 5.38
N ILE A 67 7.29 1.69 5.71
CA ILE A 67 8.15 2.56 6.53
C ILE A 67 8.30 2.00 7.95
N ASN A 68 7.23 1.50 8.57
CA ASN A 68 7.33 0.83 9.87
C ASN A 68 8.25 -0.39 9.83
N CYS A 69 8.20 -1.21 8.76
CA CYS A 69 9.15 -2.31 8.57
C CYS A 69 10.60 -1.81 8.55
N PHE A 70 10.86 -0.66 7.91
CA PHE A 70 12.18 -0.05 7.92
C PHE A 70 12.63 0.36 9.33
N PHE A 71 11.76 1.00 10.11
CA PHE A 71 12.08 1.42 11.49
C PHE A 71 12.25 0.23 12.45
N ILE A 72 11.51 -0.87 12.28
CA ILE A 72 11.71 -2.10 13.06
C ILE A 72 13.13 -2.65 12.84
N LEU A 73 13.62 -2.59 11.62
CA LEU A 73 14.98 -3.01 11.26
C LEU A 73 16.03 -1.95 11.56
N ASN A 74 15.64 -0.71 11.82
CA ASN A 74 16.54 0.41 12.10
C ASN A 74 16.07 1.21 13.32
N PRO A 75 16.04 0.57 14.51
CA PRO A 75 15.65 1.26 15.73
C PRO A 75 16.64 2.38 16.05
N ALA A 76 16.12 3.52 16.53
CA ALA A 76 16.96 4.59 17.04
C ALA A 76 17.55 4.19 18.41
N GLY A 77 18.86 4.37 18.62
CA GLY A 77 19.54 4.10 19.90
C GLY A 77 20.32 2.77 19.96
N PHE A 78 20.55 2.27 21.18
CA PHE A 78 21.29 1.02 21.41
C PHE A 78 20.52 -0.17 20.83
N ALA A 79 21.09 -0.79 19.81
CA ALA A 79 20.46 -1.90 19.10
C ALA A 79 20.62 -3.20 19.92
N GLU A 80 19.51 -3.87 20.22
CA GLU A 80 19.54 -5.12 20.99
C GLU A 80 20.22 -6.26 20.21
N THR A 81 20.69 -7.27 20.95
CA THR A 81 21.19 -8.53 20.40
C THR A 81 20.16 -9.17 19.46
N GLY A 82 20.57 -9.46 18.21
CA GLY A 82 19.73 -10.07 17.17
C GLY A 82 19.25 -9.15 16.05
N ILE A 83 19.44 -7.84 16.18
CA ILE A 83 19.10 -6.85 15.13
C ILE A 83 19.95 -7.03 13.85
N ASN A 84 21.24 -7.35 13.98
CA ASN A 84 22.14 -7.53 12.84
C ASN A 84 21.74 -8.75 12.00
N GLU A 85 21.33 -9.84 12.65
CA GLU A 85 20.83 -11.05 12.01
C GLU A 85 19.47 -10.78 11.33
N ALA A 86 18.59 -10.03 12.00
CA ALA A 86 17.31 -9.61 11.42
C ALA A 86 17.51 -8.71 10.20
N ARG A 87 18.42 -7.73 10.26
CA ARG A 87 18.80 -6.88 9.13
C ARG A 87 19.35 -7.71 7.97
N ALA A 88 20.34 -8.57 8.22
CA ALA A 88 20.94 -9.41 7.18
C ALA A 88 19.89 -10.24 6.42
N LYS A 89 18.84 -10.70 7.12
CA LYS A 89 17.77 -11.49 6.53
C LYS A 89 16.67 -10.66 5.86
N TYR A 90 16.30 -9.51 6.44
CA TYR A 90 15.04 -8.82 6.09
C TYR A 90 15.22 -7.40 5.53
N LEU A 91 16.42 -6.84 5.43
CA LEU A 91 16.63 -5.43 5.06
C LEU A 91 16.11 -5.06 3.66
N LYS A 92 16.00 -6.03 2.75
CA LYS A 92 15.44 -5.81 1.40
C LYS A 92 13.92 -5.64 1.35
N TYR A 93 13.18 -6.13 2.35
CA TYR A 93 11.71 -6.08 2.31
C TYR A 93 11.17 -4.65 2.37
N PRO A 94 11.58 -3.78 3.32
CA PRO A 94 11.04 -2.42 3.40
C PRO A 94 11.20 -1.62 2.10
N ALA A 95 12.36 -1.73 1.43
CA ALA A 95 12.60 -1.04 0.16
C ALA A 95 11.65 -1.53 -0.94
N ASN A 96 11.51 -2.84 -1.11
CA ASN A 96 10.61 -3.42 -2.11
C ASN A 96 9.14 -3.07 -1.85
N LEU A 97 8.72 -3.10 -0.57
CA LEU A 97 7.38 -2.72 -0.16
C LEU A 97 7.11 -1.24 -0.44
N ASN A 98 8.07 -0.36 -0.16
CA ASN A 98 7.92 1.07 -0.43
C ASN A 98 7.82 1.36 -1.94
N ILE A 99 8.67 0.73 -2.77
CA ILE A 99 8.57 0.85 -4.24
C ILE A 99 7.19 0.42 -4.73
N PHE A 100 6.66 -0.71 -4.24
CA PHE A 100 5.35 -1.18 -4.65
C PHE A 100 4.21 -0.26 -4.15
N SER A 101 4.29 0.28 -2.94
CA SER A 101 3.35 1.31 -2.47
C SER A 101 3.38 2.56 -3.34
N PHE A 102 4.58 3.02 -3.73
CA PHE A 102 4.72 4.14 -4.65
C PHE A 102 4.04 3.86 -5.99
N LEU A 103 4.21 2.65 -6.55
CA LEU A 103 3.53 2.24 -7.78
C LEU A 103 1.99 2.24 -7.62
N ILE A 104 1.46 1.74 -6.49
CA ILE A 104 0.02 1.82 -6.19
C ILE A 104 -0.45 3.27 -6.18
N ILE A 105 0.26 4.15 -5.47
CA ILE A 105 -0.10 5.57 -5.33
C ILE A 105 -0.05 6.27 -6.69
N ALA A 106 0.98 6.01 -7.48
CA ALA A 106 1.12 6.55 -8.83
C ALA A 106 -0.05 6.10 -9.73
N LEU A 107 -0.39 4.80 -9.71
CA LEU A 107 -1.53 4.27 -10.46
C LEU A 107 -2.85 4.87 -10.01
N GLY A 108 -3.10 4.96 -8.69
CA GLY A 108 -4.29 5.60 -8.15
C GLY A 108 -4.39 7.07 -8.54
N THR A 109 -3.27 7.79 -8.57
CA THR A 109 -3.19 9.19 -9.01
C THR A 109 -3.50 9.33 -10.49
N LEU A 110 -3.00 8.40 -11.33
CA LEU A 110 -3.32 8.38 -12.76
C LEU A 110 -4.81 8.09 -13.01
N ILE A 111 -5.39 7.12 -12.29
CA ILE A 111 -6.84 6.86 -12.36
C ILE A 111 -7.62 8.09 -11.91
N TRP A 112 -7.19 8.75 -10.84
CA TRP A 112 -7.88 9.92 -10.30
C TRP A 112 -7.80 11.15 -11.22
N GLY A 113 -6.65 11.40 -11.83
CA GLY A 113 -6.44 12.53 -12.73
C GLY A 113 -6.98 12.31 -14.15
N TYR A 114 -6.92 11.08 -14.66
CA TYR A 114 -7.07 10.78 -16.09
C TYR A 114 -7.95 9.56 -16.40
N GLY A 115 -8.68 9.03 -15.41
CA GLY A 115 -9.49 7.81 -15.56
C GLY A 115 -10.63 7.92 -16.59
N ASP A 116 -11.05 9.13 -16.97
CA ASP A 116 -12.09 9.37 -17.96
C ASP A 116 -11.55 9.60 -19.40
N ILE A 117 -10.25 9.91 -19.55
CA ILE A 117 -9.64 10.29 -20.83
C ILE A 117 -9.59 9.11 -21.80
N TRP A 118 -9.27 7.91 -21.31
CA TRP A 118 -9.03 6.75 -22.17
C TRP A 118 -10.28 6.24 -22.90
N ILE A 119 -11.47 6.68 -22.50
CA ILE A 119 -12.74 6.12 -23.02
C ILE A 119 -13.61 7.20 -23.71
N LYS A 120 -13.30 8.49 -23.54
CA LYS A 120 -13.92 9.56 -24.34
C LYS A 120 -13.54 9.56 -25.82
N ASN A 121 -12.44 8.88 -26.17
CA ASN A 121 -11.91 8.80 -27.54
C ASN A 121 -12.14 7.42 -28.21
N ALA A 122 -12.99 6.56 -27.63
CA ALA A 122 -13.36 5.25 -28.16
C ALA A 122 -14.80 5.24 -28.69
#